data_AF-A0A0H2Z2M4-F1
#
_entry.id   AF-A0A0H2Z2M4-F1
#
_cell.length_a   1.000
_cell.length_b   1.000
_cell.length_c   1.000
_cell.angle_alpha   90.00
_cell.angle_beta   90.00
_cell.angle_gamma   90.00
#
_symmetry.space_group_name_H-M   'P 1'
#
loop_
_entity.id
_entity.type
_entity.pdbx_description
1 polymer ?
#
loop_
_entity_poly.entity_id
_entity_poly.type
_entity_poly.pdbx_seq_one_letter_code
_entity_poly.pdbx_strand_id
1 'polypeptide(L)'
;MRAEIGLPDVFHCGRQRRTSQCSFLPMSCLFLQSAGEMLQNCAQSNCRIIPKKLRDMKREEICRLLADKVNKLKNKENSLSELLPDVRLLYGETPFARTPVMYEPGIIILFSGHKIGYINERVFRYDANEYLLLTVPLPFECETYATSEVPLAGLRLNVDILQLQELLMDIGEDEHFQPSMAASGINSATLSEEILCAAERLLDVMERPLDARILGKQIIREILYYVLTGPCGGALLALVSRQTHFSLISRVLKRIENKYTENLSVEQLAAEANMSVSAFHHNFKSVTSTSPLQYLKNYRLHKARMMIIHDGMKASAAAMRVGYESASQFSREFKRYFGVTPGEDAARMRAMQGN
;
A
#
# COMPACT_ATOMS: atom_id res chain seq x y z
N MET A 1 18.15 12.93 1.47
CA MET A 1 18.12 11.96 2.57
C MET A 1 16.80 12.08 3.33
N ARG A 2 15.72 11.53 2.78
CA ARG A 2 14.39 11.53 3.40
C ARG A 2 13.63 10.35 2.82
N ALA A 3 13.31 9.36 3.65
CA ALA A 3 12.20 8.44 3.42
C ALA A 3 11.12 8.89 4.42
N GLU A 4 10.31 9.87 4.02
CA GLU A 4 9.21 10.37 4.83
C GLU A 4 8.09 9.35 4.77
N ILE A 5 7.81 8.68 5.88
CA ILE A 5 6.67 7.77 6.03
C ILE A 5 5.49 8.61 6.55
N GLY A 6 4.61 9.00 5.62
CA GLY A 6 3.18 9.30 5.79
C GLY A 6 2.70 10.24 6.91
N LEU A 7 2.24 11.43 6.51
CA LEU A 7 1.07 12.10 7.10
C LEU A 7 0.05 12.40 5.98
N PRO A 8 -1.27 12.30 6.23
CA PRO A 8 -2.30 12.87 5.37
C PRO A 8 -2.88 14.15 5.98
N ASP A 9 -2.96 15.24 5.21
CA ASP A 9 -3.71 16.44 5.59
C ASP A 9 -4.92 16.69 4.67
N VAL A 10 -6.09 16.51 5.29
CA VAL A 10 -7.38 17.21 5.24
C VAL A 10 -7.68 18.20 4.07
N PHE A 11 -8.77 17.88 3.36
CA PHE A 11 -9.48 18.64 2.31
C PHE A 11 -10.06 20.00 2.75
N HIS A 12 -10.19 20.95 1.79
CA HIS A 12 -11.29 21.92 1.69
C HIS A 12 -11.79 22.06 0.23
N CYS A 13 -13.11 21.97 0.04
CA CYS A 13 -13.82 21.95 -1.24
C CYS A 13 -14.40 23.33 -1.59
N GLY A 14 -14.16 23.79 -2.83
CA GLY A 14 -14.77 24.99 -3.41
C GLY A 14 -15.47 24.68 -4.73
N ARG A 15 -16.79 24.87 -4.77
CA ARG A 15 -17.68 24.78 -5.94
C ARG A 15 -17.25 25.70 -7.09
N GLN A 16 -17.43 25.27 -8.35
CA GLN A 16 -18.27 25.98 -9.34
C GLN A 16 -18.47 25.17 -10.65
N ARG A 17 -19.54 25.57 -11.36
CA ARG A 17 -20.28 24.87 -12.44
C ARG A 17 -19.71 25.12 -13.84
N ARG A 18 -20.07 24.24 -14.81
CA ARG A 18 -20.73 24.49 -16.12
C ARG A 18 -20.43 23.32 -17.09
N THR A 19 -21.41 22.49 -17.45
CA THR A 19 -22.26 22.51 -18.67
C THR A 19 -21.50 22.52 -20.00
N SER A 20 -21.58 21.43 -20.77
CA SER A 20 -22.16 21.42 -22.12
C SER A 20 -22.09 20.03 -22.78
N GLN A 21 -23.23 19.58 -23.27
CA GLN A 21 -23.46 18.43 -24.15
C GLN A 21 -22.85 18.63 -25.54
N CYS A 22 -22.52 17.54 -26.25
CA CYS A 22 -22.85 17.38 -27.67
C CYS A 22 -22.84 15.90 -28.11
N SER A 23 -23.84 15.59 -28.94
CA SER A 23 -24.35 14.36 -29.57
C SER A 23 -23.43 13.71 -30.64
N PHE A 24 -23.37 12.37 -30.76
CA PHE A 24 -24.03 11.47 -31.77
C PHE A 24 -23.87 11.91 -33.25
N LEU A 25 -23.50 11.12 -34.29
CA LEU A 25 -23.84 9.73 -34.72
C LEU A 25 -22.97 9.36 -36.01
N PRO A 26 -23.15 8.24 -36.77
CA PRO A 26 -22.12 7.23 -37.11
C PRO A 26 -21.90 6.96 -38.64
N MET A 27 -21.06 5.97 -38.98
CA MET A 27 -21.02 5.08 -40.19
C MET A 27 -19.55 4.73 -40.52
N SER A 28 -19.14 3.55 -41.00
CA SER A 28 -19.81 2.36 -41.56
C SER A 28 -18.80 1.21 -41.63
N CYS A 29 -19.28 -0.02 -41.39
CA CYS A 29 -18.62 -1.29 -41.64
C CYS A 29 -18.35 -1.53 -43.14
N LEU A 30 -17.14 -1.94 -43.49
CA LEU A 30 -16.81 -2.71 -44.70
C LEU A 30 -15.36 -3.18 -44.54
N PHE A 31 -15.14 -4.41 -44.08
CA PHE A 31 -13.94 -5.25 -44.33
C PHE A 31 -14.05 -6.52 -43.47
N LEU A 32 -14.99 -7.40 -43.84
CA LEU A 32 -15.14 -8.74 -43.27
C LEU A 32 -15.03 -9.74 -44.42
N GLN A 33 -13.81 -10.08 -44.84
CA GLN A 33 -13.57 -11.28 -45.66
C GLN A 33 -12.11 -11.79 -45.72
N SER A 34 -11.18 -11.28 -44.91
CA SER A 34 -9.82 -11.85 -44.81
C SER A 34 -9.46 -12.40 -43.41
N ALA A 35 -10.43 -12.56 -42.51
CA ALA A 35 -10.18 -12.94 -41.12
C ALA A 35 -10.05 -14.46 -40.87
N GLY A 36 -10.20 -15.31 -41.89
CA GLY A 36 -10.23 -16.77 -41.74
C GLY A 36 -8.88 -17.44 -41.52
N GLU A 37 -7.78 -16.87 -42.03
CA GLU A 37 -6.46 -17.53 -42.03
C GLU A 37 -5.44 -16.89 -41.06
N MET A 38 -5.76 -15.76 -40.42
CA MET A 38 -4.93 -15.16 -39.36
C MET A 38 -5.21 -15.74 -37.96
N LEU A 39 -6.30 -16.49 -37.77
CA LEU A 39 -6.74 -16.94 -36.44
C LEU A 39 -6.02 -18.21 -35.94
N GLN A 40 -5.36 -18.98 -36.80
CA GLN A 40 -4.63 -20.19 -36.37
C GLN A 40 -3.18 -19.95 -35.94
N ASN A 41 -2.58 -18.81 -36.30
CA ASN A 41 -1.22 -18.44 -35.86
C ASN A 41 -1.21 -17.55 -34.60
N CYS A 42 -2.38 -17.19 -34.04
CA CYS A 42 -2.49 -16.26 -32.91
C CYS A 42 -2.51 -16.95 -31.53
N ALA A 43 -2.50 -18.29 -31.48
CA ALA A 43 -2.51 -19.06 -30.23
C ALA A 43 -1.12 -19.24 -29.58
N GLN A 44 -0.04 -18.77 -30.23
CA GLN A 44 1.34 -18.89 -29.73
C GLN A 44 2.06 -17.55 -29.52
N SER A 45 1.40 -16.41 -29.77
CA SER A 45 2.01 -15.08 -29.58
C SER A 45 1.62 -14.49 -28.21
N ASN A 46 2.43 -14.85 -27.21
CA ASN A 46 2.48 -14.26 -25.87
C ASN A 46 2.55 -12.71 -25.88
N CYS A 47 1.67 -12.12 -25.06
CA CYS A 47 1.67 -10.76 -24.49
C CYS A 47 1.86 -9.55 -25.44
N ARG A 48 0.77 -8.79 -25.68
CA ARG A 48 0.73 -7.60 -26.56
C ARG A 48 1.16 -6.27 -25.89
N ILE A 49 1.42 -6.23 -24.58
CA ILE A 49 1.68 -4.96 -23.86
C ILE A 49 3.10 -4.86 -23.27
N ILE A 50 3.94 -5.89 -23.38
CA ILE A 50 5.33 -5.82 -22.88
C ILE A 50 6.23 -5.15 -23.94
N PRO A 51 6.90 -4.01 -23.66
CA PRO A 51 7.90 -3.44 -24.53
C PRO A 51 8.92 -4.49 -24.99
N LYS A 52 9.28 -4.49 -26.29
CA LYS A 52 10.21 -5.48 -26.87
C LYS A 52 11.53 -5.60 -26.08
N LYS A 53 11.99 -4.50 -25.47
CA LYS A 53 13.21 -4.43 -24.66
C LYS A 53 13.19 -5.35 -23.41
N LEU A 54 12.03 -5.63 -22.84
CA LEU A 54 11.90 -6.47 -21.63
C LEU A 54 11.71 -7.95 -21.95
N ARG A 55 11.19 -8.27 -23.13
CA ARG A 55 10.93 -9.65 -23.56
C ARG A 55 12.19 -10.51 -23.64
N ASP A 56 13.35 -9.87 -23.83
CA ASP A 56 14.63 -10.54 -24.03
C ASP A 56 15.55 -10.48 -22.79
N MET A 57 15.19 -9.72 -21.75
CA MET A 57 15.99 -9.56 -20.53
C MET A 57 15.60 -10.59 -19.46
N LYS A 58 16.55 -11.03 -18.65
CA LYS A 58 16.24 -11.85 -17.48
C LYS A 58 15.56 -10.97 -16.42
N ARG A 59 14.57 -11.52 -15.70
CA ARG A 59 13.86 -10.84 -14.61
C ARG A 59 14.79 -10.14 -13.62
N GLU A 60 15.91 -10.77 -13.26
CA GLU A 60 16.94 -10.20 -12.37
C GLU A 60 17.55 -8.89 -12.92
N GLU A 61 17.75 -8.79 -14.24
CA GLU A 61 18.29 -7.61 -14.89
C GLU A 61 17.27 -6.48 -14.92
N ILE A 62 15.99 -6.82 -15.16
CA ILE A 62 14.87 -5.88 -15.07
C ILE A 62 14.78 -5.32 -13.66
N CYS A 63 14.73 -6.19 -12.65
CA CYS A 63 14.67 -5.81 -11.24
C CYS A 63 15.86 -4.90 -10.84
N ARG A 64 17.08 -5.21 -11.30
CA ARG A 64 18.25 -4.33 -11.07
C ARG A 64 18.07 -2.95 -11.72
N LEU A 65 17.61 -2.90 -12.97
CA LEU A 65 17.32 -1.64 -13.66
C LEU A 65 16.26 -0.80 -12.92
N LEU A 66 15.20 -1.44 -12.41
CA LEU A 66 14.15 -0.75 -11.67
C LEU A 66 14.64 -0.26 -10.31
N ALA A 67 15.48 -1.03 -9.62
CA ALA A 67 16.13 -0.58 -8.39
C ALA A 67 16.99 0.68 -8.62
N ASP A 68 17.75 0.73 -9.72
CA ASP A 68 18.54 1.91 -10.10
C ASP A 68 17.66 3.13 -10.42
N LYS A 69 16.50 2.92 -11.07
CA LYS A 69 15.52 3.98 -11.32
C LYS A 69 14.94 4.54 -10.02
N VAL A 70 14.57 3.67 -9.09
CA VAL A 70 14.12 4.08 -7.75
C VAL A 70 15.21 4.91 -7.05
N ASN A 71 16.47 4.46 -7.11
CA ASN A 71 17.60 5.19 -6.52
C ASN A 71 17.75 6.61 -7.12
N LYS A 72 17.61 6.75 -8.44
CA LYS A 72 17.67 8.06 -9.12
C LYS A 72 16.50 8.96 -8.75
N LEU A 73 15.29 8.40 -8.64
CA LEU A 73 14.06 9.14 -8.35
C LEU A 73 13.91 9.51 -6.87
N LYS A 74 14.59 8.82 -5.94
CA LYS A 74 14.47 9.08 -4.49
C LYS A 74 14.74 10.53 -4.09
N ASN A 75 15.61 11.22 -4.82
CA ASN A 75 15.95 12.63 -4.55
C ASN A 75 14.88 13.62 -5.04
N LYS A 76 13.92 13.16 -5.85
CA LYS A 76 12.81 13.96 -6.39
C LYS A 76 11.48 13.64 -5.71
N GLU A 77 11.49 12.82 -4.64
CA GLU A 77 10.27 12.26 -4.04
C GLU A 77 9.22 13.33 -3.68
N ASN A 78 9.63 14.47 -3.11
CA ASN A 78 8.68 15.54 -2.75
C ASN A 78 7.94 16.15 -3.96
N SER A 79 8.63 16.35 -5.08
CA SER A 79 7.99 16.86 -6.29
C SER A 79 7.12 15.77 -6.95
N LEU A 80 7.50 14.50 -6.83
CA LEU A 80 6.76 13.39 -7.39
C LEU A 80 5.51 13.06 -6.57
N SER A 81 5.56 13.22 -5.25
CA SER A 81 4.41 12.99 -4.37
C SER A 81 3.30 14.02 -4.59
N GLU A 82 3.63 15.25 -5.03
CA GLU A 82 2.62 16.23 -5.45
C GLU A 82 1.91 15.82 -6.75
N LEU A 83 2.64 15.19 -7.69
CA LEU A 83 2.09 14.79 -8.99
C LEU A 83 1.37 13.45 -8.95
N LEU A 84 1.90 12.51 -8.15
CA LEU A 84 1.42 11.15 -7.96
C LEU A 84 1.37 10.84 -6.46
N PRO A 85 0.38 11.39 -5.72
CA PRO A 85 0.26 11.19 -4.28
C PRO A 85 0.03 9.74 -3.88
N ASP A 86 -0.47 8.92 -4.81
CA ASP A 86 -0.70 7.49 -4.61
C ASP A 86 0.57 6.65 -4.70
N VAL A 87 1.72 7.22 -5.05
CA VAL A 87 2.99 6.51 -5.20
C VAL A 87 3.97 6.97 -4.12
N ARG A 88 4.63 6.00 -3.46
CA ARG A 88 5.77 6.26 -2.57
C ARG A 88 6.93 5.40 -2.97
N LEU A 89 8.12 5.98 -3.04
CA LEU A 89 9.34 5.24 -3.34
C LEU A 89 9.91 4.67 -2.05
N LEU A 90 10.43 3.45 -2.12
CA LEU A 90 11.08 2.78 -1.01
C LEU A 90 12.54 2.59 -1.37
N TYR A 91 13.46 3.20 -0.61
CA TYR A 91 14.88 3.02 -0.82
C TYR A 91 15.63 2.98 0.51
N GLY A 92 16.54 2.02 0.68
CA GLY A 92 17.45 1.96 1.83
C GLY A 92 18.61 0.99 1.60
N GLU A 93 19.77 1.35 2.12
CA GLU A 93 21.02 0.56 2.00
C GLU A 93 21.46 -0.06 3.33
N THR A 94 20.72 0.22 4.41
CA THR A 94 21.03 -0.28 5.75
C THR A 94 20.01 -1.34 6.15
N PRO A 95 20.45 -2.48 6.72
CA PRO A 95 19.53 -3.46 7.25
C PRO A 95 18.82 -2.89 8.48
N PHE A 96 17.61 -3.36 8.73
CA PHE A 96 16.86 -3.07 9.95
C PHE A 96 16.51 -4.36 10.64
N ALA A 97 17.00 -4.54 11.87
CA ALA A 97 16.66 -5.67 12.72
C ALA A 97 15.14 -5.73 12.97
N ARG A 98 14.65 -6.92 13.33
CA ARG A 98 13.25 -7.17 13.67
C ARG A 98 12.71 -6.12 14.64
N THR A 99 11.76 -5.31 14.18
CA THR A 99 11.20 -4.20 14.95
C THR A 99 9.70 -4.04 14.66
N PRO A 100 8.89 -3.60 15.63
CA PRO A 100 7.49 -3.28 15.37
C PRO A 100 7.35 -2.16 14.33
N VAL A 101 6.45 -2.36 13.39
CA VAL A 101 6.05 -1.42 12.34
C VAL A 101 4.53 -1.31 12.29
N MET A 102 4.03 -0.20 11.76
CA MET A 102 2.63 -0.04 11.35
C MET A 102 2.65 0.24 9.85
N TYR A 103 2.25 -0.75 9.04
CA TYR A 103 2.16 -0.53 7.61
C TYR A 103 0.80 0.04 7.27
N GLU A 104 0.82 1.05 6.42
CA GLU A 104 -0.37 1.59 5.78
C GLU A 104 -0.83 0.67 4.63
N PRO A 105 -2.14 0.64 4.31
CA PRO A 105 -2.68 -0.08 3.17
C PRO A 105 -1.99 0.29 1.85
N GLY A 106 -1.88 -0.67 0.95
CA GLY A 106 -1.31 -0.49 -0.37
C GLY A 106 -0.73 -1.76 -0.97
N ILE A 107 -0.32 -1.64 -2.23
CA ILE A 107 0.43 -2.65 -2.97
C ILE A 107 1.91 -2.27 -2.88
N ILE A 108 2.74 -3.13 -2.30
CA ILE A 108 4.18 -2.93 -2.17
C ILE A 108 4.89 -3.87 -3.14
N ILE A 109 5.70 -3.28 -4.02
CA ILE A 109 6.50 -3.99 -5.01
C ILE A 109 7.96 -3.68 -4.72
N LEU A 110 8.77 -4.73 -4.51
CA LEU A 110 10.22 -4.60 -4.39
C LEU A 110 10.88 -5.02 -5.69
N PHE A 111 11.98 -4.36 -6.03
CA PHE A 111 12.85 -4.72 -7.16
C PHE A 111 14.23 -5.18 -6.69
N SER A 112 14.61 -4.84 -5.46
CA SER A 112 15.85 -5.30 -4.83
C SER A 112 15.69 -5.35 -3.30
N GLY A 113 16.51 -6.17 -2.65
CA GLY A 113 16.42 -6.46 -1.22
C GLY A 113 15.20 -7.33 -0.87
N HIS A 114 15.02 -7.59 0.41
CA HIS A 114 13.84 -8.32 0.89
C HIS A 114 13.47 -7.94 2.33
N LYS A 115 12.26 -8.32 2.72
CA LYS A 115 11.75 -8.14 4.07
C LYS A 115 11.13 -9.42 4.59
N ILE A 116 11.20 -9.60 5.90
CA ILE A 116 10.53 -10.68 6.62
C ILE A 116 9.57 -10.04 7.62
N GLY A 117 8.28 -10.37 7.49
CA GLY A 117 7.23 -9.93 8.39
C GLY A 117 6.82 -11.07 9.34
N TYR A 118 6.55 -10.70 10.59
CA TYR A 118 6.13 -11.58 11.66
C TYR A 118 4.80 -11.07 12.22
N ILE A 119 3.73 -11.83 12.02
CA ILE A 119 2.38 -11.49 12.49
C ILE A 119 1.77 -12.71 13.18
N ASN A 120 1.63 -12.65 14.51
CA ASN A 120 1.33 -13.81 15.35
C ASN A 120 2.29 -14.98 15.08
N GLU A 121 1.77 -16.14 14.69
CA GLU A 121 2.55 -17.34 14.35
C GLU A 121 2.96 -17.38 12.87
N ARG A 122 2.45 -16.45 12.05
CA ARG A 122 2.75 -16.39 10.61
C ARG A 122 4.03 -15.59 10.37
N VAL A 123 4.97 -16.22 9.69
CA VAL A 123 6.15 -15.57 9.10
C VAL A 123 5.96 -15.53 7.60
N PHE A 124 6.15 -14.36 6.99
CA PHE A 124 6.09 -14.20 5.54
C PHE A 124 7.29 -13.40 5.06
N ARG A 125 7.82 -13.77 3.90
CA ARG A 125 8.88 -13.04 3.21
C ARG A 125 8.28 -12.43 1.96
N TYR A 126 8.78 -11.27 1.54
CA TYR A 126 8.52 -10.72 0.22
C TYR A 126 9.78 -10.02 -0.30
N ASP A 127 10.01 -10.19 -1.60
CA ASP A 127 11.20 -9.75 -2.33
C ASP A 127 10.84 -9.43 -3.79
N ALA A 128 11.82 -9.39 -4.70
CA ALA A 128 11.59 -9.07 -6.11
C ALA A 128 10.71 -10.09 -6.88
N ASN A 129 10.33 -11.20 -6.25
CA ASN A 129 9.45 -12.21 -6.84
C ASN A 129 7.99 -12.08 -6.38
N GLU A 130 7.73 -11.36 -5.29
CA GLU A 130 6.41 -11.28 -4.68
C GLU A 130 6.06 -9.83 -4.33
N TYR A 131 4.83 -9.43 -4.63
CA TYR A 131 4.29 -8.19 -4.08
C TYR A 131 3.55 -8.47 -2.77
N LEU A 132 3.49 -7.47 -1.90
CA LEU A 132 2.71 -7.50 -0.67
C LEU A 132 1.49 -6.59 -0.83
N LEU A 133 0.31 -7.10 -0.52
CA LEU A 133 -0.93 -6.33 -0.46
C LEU A 133 -1.39 -6.20 1.00
N LEU A 134 -1.54 -4.96 1.45
CA LEU A 134 -2.25 -4.64 2.69
C LEU A 134 -3.52 -3.89 2.37
N THR A 135 -4.63 -4.33 2.97
CA THR A 135 -5.96 -3.74 2.77
C THR A 135 -6.44 -2.97 3.99
N VAL A 136 -5.75 -3.11 5.13
CA VAL A 136 -5.99 -2.34 6.35
C VAL A 136 -4.66 -1.97 7.01
N PRO A 137 -4.59 -0.91 7.85
CA PRO A 137 -3.37 -0.59 8.57
C PRO A 137 -3.08 -1.67 9.61
N LEU A 138 -1.88 -2.27 9.58
CA LEU A 138 -1.56 -3.43 10.42
C LEU A 138 -0.27 -3.23 11.23
N PRO A 139 -0.32 -3.42 12.57
CA PRO A 139 0.87 -3.52 13.38
C PRO A 139 1.42 -4.95 13.31
N PHE A 140 2.69 -5.09 12.94
CA PHE A 140 3.42 -6.36 12.97
C PHE A 140 4.91 -6.09 13.16
N GLU A 141 5.75 -7.12 13.32
CA GLU A 141 7.19 -6.93 13.37
C GLU A 141 7.81 -7.19 12.01
N CYS A 142 8.75 -6.37 11.59
CA CYS A 142 9.39 -6.50 10.29
C CYS A 142 10.91 -6.45 10.46
N GLU A 143 11.59 -7.30 9.71
CA GLU A 143 13.02 -7.25 9.48
C GLU A 143 13.28 -6.86 8.03
N THR A 144 14.32 -6.04 7.79
CA THR A 144 14.70 -5.56 6.46
C THR A 144 16.13 -5.94 6.16
N TYR A 145 16.32 -6.59 5.01
CA TYR A 145 17.61 -7.00 4.50
C TYR A 145 17.97 -6.11 3.32
N ALA A 146 18.98 -5.27 3.52
CA ALA A 146 19.50 -4.31 2.56
C ALA A 146 20.98 -4.06 2.84
N THR A 147 21.77 -3.88 1.79
CA THR A 147 23.16 -3.40 1.85
C THR A 147 23.38 -2.36 0.74
N SER A 148 24.55 -1.75 0.67
CA SER A 148 24.91 -0.86 -0.45
C SER A 148 25.01 -1.62 -1.78
N GLU A 149 25.36 -2.90 -1.76
CA GLU A 149 25.43 -3.77 -2.96
C GLU A 149 24.05 -4.29 -3.37
N VAL A 150 23.19 -4.59 -2.38
CA VAL A 150 21.82 -5.05 -2.60
C VAL A 150 20.88 -4.16 -1.81
N PRO A 151 20.61 -2.93 -2.28
CA PRO A 151 19.73 -2.00 -1.58
C PRO A 151 18.31 -2.55 -1.58
N LEU A 152 17.56 -2.25 -0.54
CA LEU A 152 16.11 -2.36 -0.61
C LEU A 152 15.63 -1.25 -1.53
N ALA A 153 15.01 -1.61 -2.65
CA ALA A 153 14.46 -0.67 -3.60
C ALA A 153 13.10 -1.14 -4.09
N GLY A 154 12.11 -0.24 -4.12
CA GLY A 154 10.76 -0.58 -4.51
C GLY A 154 9.83 0.62 -4.52
N LEU A 155 8.53 0.34 -4.58
CA LEU A 155 7.48 1.33 -4.51
C LEU A 155 6.27 0.79 -3.75
N ARG A 156 5.51 1.71 -3.15
CA ARG A 156 4.18 1.46 -2.58
C ARG A 156 3.17 2.23 -3.42
N LEU A 157 2.11 1.54 -3.83
CA LEU A 157 0.94 2.13 -4.48
C LEU A 157 -0.22 2.14 -3.49
N ASN A 158 -0.87 3.29 -3.34
CA ASN A 158 -2.14 3.39 -2.64
C ASN A 158 -3.25 2.72 -3.47
N VAL A 159 -4.19 2.07 -2.78
CA VAL A 159 -5.37 1.51 -3.44
C VAL A 159 -6.50 2.54 -3.34
N ASP A 160 -6.78 3.19 -4.46
CA ASP A 160 -7.92 4.10 -4.57
C ASP A 160 -9.22 3.29 -4.72
N ILE A 161 -10.09 3.42 -3.72
CA ILE A 161 -11.38 2.72 -3.66
C ILE A 161 -12.31 3.13 -4.81
N LEU A 162 -12.24 4.38 -5.28
CA LEU A 162 -13.07 4.84 -6.41
C LEU A 162 -12.60 4.20 -7.71
N GLN A 163 -11.30 4.20 -7.98
CA GLN A 163 -10.74 3.52 -9.16
C GLN A 163 -11.00 2.02 -9.13
N LEU A 164 -10.95 1.41 -7.94
CA LEU A 164 -11.31 0.00 -7.76
C LEU A 164 -12.79 -0.27 -8.11
N GLN A 165 -13.70 0.62 -7.69
CA GLN A 165 -15.12 0.51 -8.04
C GLN A 165 -15.36 0.69 -9.54
N GLU A 166 -14.70 1.66 -10.17
CA GLU A 166 -14.77 1.88 -11.62
C GLU A 166 -14.27 0.64 -12.39
N LEU A 167 -13.13 0.07 -11.99
CA LEU A 167 -12.61 -1.16 -12.58
C LEU A 167 -13.60 -2.32 -12.49
N LEU A 168 -14.28 -2.48 -11.36
CA LEU A 168 -15.28 -3.53 -11.17
C LEU A 168 -16.54 -3.30 -12.02
N MET A 169 -16.94 -2.04 -12.21
CA MET A 169 -18.02 -1.70 -13.11
C MET A 169 -17.65 -2.01 -14.57
N ASP A 170 -16.41 -1.74 -14.97
CA ASP A 170 -15.90 -2.03 -16.31
C ASP A 170 -15.77 -3.54 -16.57
N ILE A 171 -15.37 -4.32 -15.56
CA ILE A 171 -15.29 -5.79 -15.63
C ILE A 171 -16.68 -6.41 -15.74
N GLY A 172 -17.66 -5.91 -14.98
CA GLY A 172 -19.03 -6.42 -15.00
C GLY A 172 -19.12 -7.89 -14.55
N GLU A 173 -19.87 -8.69 -15.31
CA GLU A 173 -20.13 -10.12 -15.02
C GLU A 173 -19.21 -11.05 -15.83
N ASP A 174 -17.97 -10.65 -16.12
CA ASP A 174 -17.03 -11.49 -16.86
C ASP A 174 -16.81 -12.84 -16.17
N GLU A 175 -17.07 -13.94 -16.89
CA GLU A 175 -17.00 -15.31 -16.36
C GLU A 175 -15.60 -15.69 -15.85
N HIS A 176 -14.54 -15.05 -16.36
CA HIS A 176 -13.16 -15.30 -15.97
C HIS A 176 -12.77 -14.55 -14.69
N PHE A 177 -13.58 -13.59 -14.25
CA PHE A 177 -13.33 -12.84 -13.02
C PHE A 177 -13.91 -13.56 -11.80
N GLN A 178 -13.16 -14.54 -11.29
CA GLN A 178 -13.54 -15.33 -10.10
C GLN A 178 -12.51 -15.23 -8.97
N PRO A 179 -12.40 -14.06 -8.31
CA PRO A 179 -11.44 -13.87 -7.23
C PRO A 179 -11.75 -14.73 -6.01
N SER A 180 -10.71 -15.35 -5.45
CA SER A 180 -10.81 -16.16 -4.24
C SER A 180 -11.06 -15.30 -3.00
N MET A 181 -11.96 -15.72 -2.10
CA MET A 181 -12.22 -14.97 -0.87
C MET A 181 -10.97 -14.88 0.01
N ALA A 182 -10.58 -13.66 0.40
CA ALA A 182 -9.50 -13.42 1.35
C ALA A 182 -10.06 -13.02 2.71
N ALA A 183 -9.54 -13.63 3.78
CA ALA A 183 -9.93 -13.34 5.16
C ALA A 183 -8.93 -12.45 5.91
N SER A 184 -7.71 -12.26 5.38
CA SER A 184 -6.63 -11.54 6.05
C SER A 184 -6.40 -10.14 5.46
N GLY A 185 -6.06 -9.18 6.33
CA GLY A 185 -5.67 -7.83 5.92
C GLY A 185 -4.28 -7.72 5.26
N ILE A 186 -3.51 -8.82 5.26
CA ILE A 186 -2.16 -8.90 4.67
C ILE A 186 -1.99 -10.16 3.83
N ASN A 187 -1.63 -9.96 2.56
CA ASN A 187 -1.52 -11.02 1.56
C ASN A 187 -0.27 -10.79 0.71
N SER A 188 0.36 -11.87 0.23
CA SER A 188 1.45 -11.81 -0.75
C SER A 188 1.12 -12.72 -1.91
N ALA A 189 1.62 -12.36 -3.09
CA ALA A 189 1.49 -13.18 -4.29
C ALA A 189 2.64 -12.91 -5.24
N THR A 190 2.86 -13.84 -6.17
CA THR A 190 3.87 -13.70 -7.23
C THR A 190 3.66 -12.42 -8.02
N LEU A 191 4.73 -11.65 -8.16
CA LEU A 191 4.78 -10.46 -9.00
C LEU A 191 4.83 -10.89 -10.47
N SER A 192 3.72 -10.74 -11.18
CA SER A 192 3.63 -11.13 -12.59
C SER A 192 4.44 -10.20 -13.50
N GLU A 193 4.77 -10.67 -14.70
CA GLU A 193 5.51 -9.88 -15.69
C GLU A 193 4.71 -8.66 -16.16
N GLU A 194 3.38 -8.74 -16.18
CA GLU A 194 2.50 -7.62 -16.51
C GLU A 194 2.58 -6.51 -15.44
N ILE A 195 2.55 -6.88 -14.15
CA ILE A 195 2.71 -5.92 -13.06
C ILE A 195 4.11 -5.31 -13.09
N LEU A 196 5.16 -6.13 -13.29
CA LEU A 196 6.54 -5.66 -13.36
C LEU A 196 6.74 -4.68 -14.53
N CYS A 197 6.20 -5.00 -15.71
CA CYS A 197 6.22 -4.14 -16.87
C CYS A 197 5.48 -2.81 -16.66
N ALA A 198 4.31 -2.84 -16.01
CA ALA A 198 3.58 -1.62 -15.68
C ALA A 198 4.32 -0.77 -14.65
N ALA A 199 4.97 -1.41 -13.66
CA ALA A 199 5.79 -0.73 -12.66
C ALA A 199 7.02 -0.04 -13.27
N GLU A 200 7.66 -0.65 -14.27
CA GLU A 200 8.72 0.02 -15.03
C GLU A 200 8.22 1.27 -15.73
N ARG A 201 7.12 1.16 -16.50
CA ARG A 201 6.56 2.31 -17.21
C ARG A 201 6.13 3.42 -16.25
N LEU A 202 5.67 3.05 -15.05
CA LEU A 202 5.37 4.03 -14.00
C LEU A 202 6.64 4.78 -13.58
N LEU A 203 7.75 4.07 -13.33
CA LEU A 203 9.03 4.69 -13.01
C LEU A 203 9.57 5.55 -14.17
N ASP A 204 9.37 5.15 -15.42
CA ASP A 204 9.75 5.92 -16.61
C ASP A 204 9.02 7.27 -16.67
N VAL A 205 7.69 7.26 -16.55
CA VAL A 205 6.92 8.52 -16.61
C VAL A 205 7.20 9.43 -15.42
N MET A 206 7.60 8.86 -14.27
CA MET A 206 8.03 9.62 -13.10
C MET A 206 9.33 10.41 -13.34
N GLU A 207 10.13 10.12 -14.37
CA GLU A 207 11.30 10.93 -14.70
C GLU A 207 10.93 12.32 -15.25
N ARG A 208 9.71 12.49 -15.77
CA ARG A 208 9.23 13.69 -16.48
C ARG A 208 7.90 14.17 -15.89
N PRO A 209 7.84 15.38 -15.26
CA PRO A 209 6.64 15.85 -14.56
C PRO A 209 5.35 15.86 -15.38
N LEU A 210 5.43 16.22 -16.67
CA LEU A 210 4.27 16.21 -17.57
C LEU A 210 3.73 14.79 -17.75
N ASP A 211 4.62 13.83 -17.99
CA ASP A 211 4.24 12.44 -18.26
C ASP A 211 3.70 11.78 -16.99
N ALA A 212 4.35 12.01 -15.84
CA ALA A 212 3.85 11.58 -14.53
C ALA A 212 2.41 12.04 -14.28
N ARG A 213 2.14 13.33 -14.52
CA ARG A 213 0.81 13.94 -14.30
C ARG A 213 -0.26 13.40 -15.25
N ILE A 214 0.09 13.17 -16.51
CA ILE A 214 -0.87 12.82 -17.56
C ILE A 214 -1.09 11.30 -17.64
N LEU A 215 -0.05 10.50 -17.45
CA LEU A 215 -0.06 9.05 -17.67
C LEU A 215 -0.01 8.22 -16.38
N GLY A 216 0.56 8.76 -15.30
CA GLY A 216 0.87 7.96 -14.11
C GLY A 216 -0.36 7.30 -13.48
N LYS A 217 -1.50 8.01 -13.40
CA LYS A 217 -2.74 7.45 -12.85
C LYS A 217 -3.28 6.26 -13.67
N GLN A 218 -3.19 6.31 -14.99
CA GLN A 218 -3.64 5.23 -15.86
C GLN A 218 -2.75 3.99 -15.70
N ILE A 219 -1.44 4.18 -15.48
CA ILE A 219 -0.52 3.07 -15.21
C ILE A 219 -0.78 2.47 -13.83
N ILE A 220 -1.07 3.28 -12.81
CA ILE A 220 -1.48 2.79 -11.49
C ILE A 220 -2.78 1.98 -11.59
N ARG A 221 -3.78 2.47 -12.34
CA ARG A 221 -5.03 1.75 -12.60
C ARG A 221 -4.78 0.40 -13.30
N GLU A 222 -3.82 0.34 -14.22
CA GLU A 222 -3.42 -0.91 -14.87
C GLU A 222 -2.78 -1.91 -13.89
N ILE A 223 -1.88 -1.45 -13.00
CA ILE A 223 -1.33 -2.30 -11.94
C ILE A 223 -2.45 -2.80 -11.01
N LEU A 224 -3.36 -1.92 -10.61
CA LEU A 224 -4.50 -2.26 -9.77
C LEU A 224 -5.39 -3.33 -10.43
N TYR A 225 -5.64 -3.22 -11.74
CA TYR A 225 -6.36 -4.22 -12.51
C TYR A 225 -5.68 -5.60 -12.44
N TYR A 226 -4.37 -5.68 -12.69
CA TYR A 226 -3.66 -6.97 -12.63
C TYR A 226 -3.62 -7.58 -11.23
N VAL A 227 -3.54 -6.76 -10.18
CA VAL A 227 -3.67 -7.25 -8.79
C VAL A 227 -5.09 -7.73 -8.51
N LEU A 228 -6.10 -7.02 -9.02
CA LEU A 228 -7.52 -7.36 -8.87
C LEU A 228 -7.89 -8.66 -9.55
N THR A 229 -7.36 -8.93 -10.76
CA THR A 229 -7.59 -10.19 -11.48
C THR A 229 -6.61 -11.29 -11.06
N GLY A 230 -5.66 -10.99 -10.17
CA GLY A 230 -4.64 -11.91 -9.69
C GLY A 230 -5.02 -12.64 -8.39
N PRO A 231 -4.06 -13.38 -7.80
CA PRO A 231 -4.31 -14.20 -6.59
C PRO A 231 -4.78 -13.40 -5.36
N CYS A 232 -4.46 -12.10 -5.29
CA CYS A 232 -4.89 -11.20 -4.22
C CYS A 232 -6.21 -10.47 -4.51
N GLY A 233 -6.89 -10.78 -5.63
CA GLY A 233 -8.08 -10.06 -6.08
C GLY A 233 -9.22 -10.01 -5.07
N GLY A 234 -9.47 -11.08 -4.33
CA GLY A 234 -10.55 -11.10 -3.35
C GLY A 234 -10.29 -10.24 -2.13
N ALA A 235 -9.02 -9.98 -1.79
CA ALA A 235 -8.69 -9.02 -0.73
C ALA A 235 -9.07 -7.59 -1.17
N LEU A 236 -8.83 -7.25 -2.44
CA LEU A 236 -9.28 -5.97 -3.01
C LEU A 236 -10.81 -5.91 -3.08
N LEU A 237 -11.49 -6.96 -3.55
CA LEU A 237 -12.95 -7.01 -3.55
C LEU A 237 -13.56 -6.81 -2.16
N ALA A 238 -12.93 -7.36 -1.12
CA ALA A 238 -13.41 -7.23 0.24
C ALA A 238 -13.44 -5.76 0.73
N LEU A 239 -12.63 -4.87 0.14
CA LEU A 239 -12.63 -3.43 0.46
C LEU A 239 -13.90 -2.71 0.00
N VAL A 240 -14.49 -3.13 -1.12
CA VAL A 240 -15.66 -2.47 -1.72
C VAL A 240 -16.98 -3.17 -1.39
N SER A 241 -16.91 -4.41 -0.91
CA SER A 241 -18.08 -5.21 -0.52
C SER A 241 -18.71 -4.67 0.76
N ARG A 242 -19.92 -4.10 0.68
CA ARG A 242 -20.50 -3.28 1.78
C ARG A 242 -20.94 -4.02 3.05
N GLN A 243 -20.88 -5.36 3.09
CA GLN A 243 -21.50 -6.15 4.18
C GLN A 243 -20.66 -7.36 4.65
N THR A 244 -19.41 -7.48 4.23
CA THR A 244 -18.53 -8.52 4.77
C THR A 244 -18.06 -8.12 6.17
N HIS A 245 -17.81 -9.09 7.05
CA HIS A 245 -17.17 -8.82 8.35
C HIS A 245 -15.84 -8.05 8.17
N PHE A 246 -15.09 -8.35 7.10
CA PHE A 246 -13.88 -7.62 6.74
C PHE A 246 -14.14 -6.12 6.49
N SER A 247 -15.14 -5.78 5.68
CA SER A 247 -15.48 -4.38 5.37
C SER A 247 -15.95 -3.60 6.61
N LEU A 248 -16.67 -4.27 7.52
CA LEU A 248 -17.12 -3.70 8.80
C LEU A 248 -15.92 -3.37 9.69
N ILE A 249 -14.98 -4.30 9.85
CA ILE A 249 -13.75 -4.06 10.61
C ILE A 249 -12.91 -2.98 9.96
N SER A 250 -12.76 -2.96 8.64
CA SER A 250 -12.01 -1.93 7.91
C SER A 250 -12.54 -0.52 8.17
N ARG A 251 -13.87 -0.34 8.25
CA ARG A 251 -14.49 0.93 8.65
C ARG A 251 -14.17 1.31 10.09
N VAL A 252 -14.22 0.36 11.01
CA VAL A 252 -13.84 0.58 12.42
C VAL A 252 -12.36 0.97 12.55
N LEU A 253 -11.47 0.37 11.77
CA LEU A 253 -10.06 0.75 11.75
C LEU A 253 -9.87 2.18 11.27
N LYS A 254 -10.61 2.59 10.23
CA LYS A 254 -10.65 3.99 9.78
C LYS A 254 -11.21 4.93 10.85
N ARG A 255 -12.20 4.50 11.63
CA ARG A 255 -12.69 5.26 12.80
C ARG A 255 -11.56 5.45 13.82
N ILE A 256 -10.85 4.38 14.18
CA ILE A 256 -9.69 4.44 15.08
C ILE A 256 -8.64 5.40 14.54
N GLU A 257 -8.29 5.29 13.26
CA GLU A 257 -7.32 6.15 12.58
C GLU A 257 -7.66 7.65 12.69
N ASN A 258 -8.94 8.00 12.57
CA ASN A 258 -9.39 9.39 12.65
C ASN A 258 -9.59 9.90 14.07
N LYS A 259 -9.69 8.99 15.05
CA LYS A 259 -10.18 9.28 16.41
C LYS A 259 -9.34 8.63 17.50
N TYR A 260 -8.10 8.23 17.20
CA TYR A 260 -7.24 7.50 18.12
C TYR A 260 -6.92 8.29 19.39
N THR A 261 -7.00 9.62 19.37
CA THR A 261 -6.76 10.45 20.56
C THR A 261 -7.94 10.45 21.55
N GLU A 262 -9.12 10.03 21.11
CA GLU A 262 -10.33 9.97 21.93
C GLU A 262 -10.39 8.67 22.76
N ASN A 263 -11.23 8.64 23.80
CA ASN A 263 -11.46 7.44 24.59
C ASN A 263 -12.46 6.52 23.85
N LEU A 264 -11.95 5.61 23.02
CA LEU A 264 -12.76 4.66 22.26
C LEU A 264 -13.00 3.38 23.07
N SER A 265 -14.26 3.07 23.36
CA SER A 265 -14.64 1.83 24.04
C SER A 265 -14.88 0.69 23.05
N VAL A 266 -14.67 -0.56 23.49
CA VAL A 266 -14.91 -1.73 22.63
C VAL A 266 -16.39 -1.85 22.26
N GLU A 267 -17.28 -1.51 23.18
CA GLU A 267 -18.73 -1.53 22.99
C GLU A 267 -19.16 -0.54 21.89
N GLN A 268 -18.58 0.65 21.87
CA GLN A 268 -18.85 1.65 20.83
C GLN A 268 -18.39 1.16 19.45
N LEU A 269 -17.18 0.60 19.37
CA LEU A 269 -16.63 0.08 18.11
C LEU A 269 -17.40 -1.15 17.61
N ALA A 270 -17.84 -2.03 18.52
CA ALA A 270 -18.67 -3.19 18.20
C ALA A 270 -20.05 -2.77 17.68
N ALA A 271 -20.67 -1.78 18.33
CA ALA A 271 -21.94 -1.21 17.88
C ALA A 271 -21.83 -0.59 16.48
N GLU A 272 -20.75 0.13 16.18
CA GLU A 272 -20.49 0.70 14.85
C GLU A 272 -20.34 -0.38 13.76
N ALA A 273 -19.77 -1.53 14.12
CA ALA A 273 -19.69 -2.71 13.25
C ALA A 273 -21.01 -3.51 13.18
N ASN A 274 -22.07 -3.12 13.89
CA ASN A 274 -23.31 -3.90 14.07
C ASN A 274 -23.03 -5.34 14.56
N MET A 275 -22.11 -5.49 15.51
CA MET A 275 -21.71 -6.78 16.07
C MET A 275 -21.92 -6.82 17.58
N SER A 276 -22.16 -8.02 18.12
CA SER A 276 -21.94 -8.26 19.54
C SER A 276 -20.46 -8.07 19.87
N VAL A 277 -20.13 -7.71 21.12
CA VAL A 277 -18.74 -7.51 21.56
C VAL A 277 -17.87 -8.75 21.31
N SER A 278 -18.40 -9.95 21.54
CA SER A 278 -17.70 -11.21 21.28
C SER A 278 -17.40 -11.41 19.80
N ALA A 279 -18.41 -11.23 18.93
CA ALA A 279 -18.23 -11.34 17.48
C ALA A 279 -17.27 -10.27 16.95
N PHE A 280 -17.32 -9.05 17.48
CA PHE A 280 -16.41 -7.98 17.13
C PHE A 280 -14.96 -8.34 17.50
N HIS A 281 -14.71 -8.82 18.72
CA HIS A 281 -13.38 -9.27 19.13
C HIS A 281 -12.81 -10.34 18.20
N HIS A 282 -13.61 -11.34 17.87
CA HIS A 282 -13.21 -12.43 16.98
C HIS A 282 -12.85 -11.91 15.58
N ASN A 283 -13.77 -11.16 14.95
CA ASN A 283 -13.57 -10.63 13.60
C ASN A 283 -12.42 -9.61 13.54
N PHE A 284 -12.31 -8.73 14.53
CA PHE A 284 -11.23 -7.76 14.62
C PHE A 284 -9.87 -8.47 14.70
N LYS A 285 -9.74 -9.48 15.58
CA LYS A 285 -8.50 -10.26 15.69
C LYS A 285 -8.20 -11.07 14.43
N SER A 286 -9.21 -11.59 13.74
CA SER A 286 -9.03 -12.30 12.47
C SER A 286 -8.43 -11.37 11.40
N VAL A 287 -8.91 -10.13 11.31
CA VAL A 287 -8.44 -9.14 10.34
C VAL A 287 -7.09 -8.54 10.74
N THR A 288 -6.93 -8.14 12.01
CA THR A 288 -5.76 -7.35 12.46
C THR A 288 -4.70 -8.15 13.19
N SER A 289 -4.95 -9.42 13.47
CA SER A 289 -4.11 -10.29 14.32
C SER A 289 -3.98 -9.84 15.79
N THR A 290 -4.63 -8.74 16.21
CA THR A 290 -4.53 -8.15 17.55
C THR A 290 -5.91 -7.85 18.13
N SER A 291 -6.04 -7.70 19.45
CA SER A 291 -7.30 -7.22 20.04
C SER A 291 -7.53 -5.72 19.77
N PRO A 292 -8.79 -5.23 19.80
CA PRO A 292 -9.11 -3.82 19.51
C PRO A 292 -8.34 -2.81 20.39
N LEU A 293 -8.29 -3.02 21.70
CA LEU A 293 -7.59 -2.11 22.61
C LEU A 293 -6.07 -2.17 22.43
N GLN A 294 -5.51 -3.36 22.17
CA GLN A 294 -4.08 -3.48 21.90
C GLN A 294 -3.71 -2.81 20.57
N TYR A 295 -4.57 -2.94 19.55
CA TYR A 295 -4.41 -2.23 18.28
C TYR A 295 -4.37 -0.71 18.48
N LEU A 296 -5.35 -0.15 19.20
CA LEU A 296 -5.40 1.29 19.49
C LEU A 296 -4.13 1.75 20.22
N LYS A 297 -3.65 0.99 21.20
CA LYS A 297 -2.38 1.29 21.89
C LYS A 297 -1.20 1.28 20.93
N ASN A 298 -1.04 0.22 20.14
CA ASN A 298 0.04 0.11 19.15
C ASN A 298 -0.02 1.28 18.16
N TYR A 299 -1.21 1.65 17.69
CA TYR A 299 -1.44 2.77 16.80
C TYR A 299 -0.99 4.10 17.43
N ARG A 300 -1.40 4.38 18.67
CA ARG A 300 -0.96 5.58 19.42
C ARG A 300 0.56 5.62 19.60
N LEU A 301 1.18 4.50 19.96
CA LEU A 301 2.63 4.39 20.13
C LEU A 301 3.37 4.69 18.82
N HIS A 302 2.90 4.15 17.69
CA HIS A 302 3.46 4.44 16.37
C HIS A 302 3.27 5.90 15.96
N LYS A 303 2.09 6.51 16.18
CA LYS A 303 1.89 7.94 15.90
C LYS A 303 2.78 8.83 16.76
N ALA A 304 2.96 8.51 18.04
CA ALA A 304 3.87 9.25 18.91
C ALA A 304 5.33 9.10 18.44
N ARG A 305 5.73 7.88 18.07
CA ARG A 305 7.05 7.61 17.50
C ARG A 305 7.33 8.49 16.28
N MET A 306 6.36 8.59 15.36
CA MET A 306 6.47 9.46 14.18
C MET A 306 6.65 10.93 14.58
N MET A 307 5.84 11.47 15.50
CA MET A 307 5.96 12.85 15.98
C MET A 307 7.32 13.14 16.63
N ILE A 308 7.87 12.18 17.37
CA ILE A 308 9.16 12.35 18.05
C ILE A 308 10.33 12.33 17.07
N ILE A 309 10.31 11.39 16.11
CA ILE A 309 11.39 11.21 15.14
C ILE A 309 11.35 12.31 14.09
N HIS A 310 10.21 12.51 13.45
CA HIS A 310 10.06 13.39 12.28
C HIS A 310 9.81 14.84 12.66
N ASP A 311 8.91 15.10 13.62
CA ASP A 311 8.55 16.47 14.01
C ASP A 311 9.46 17.02 15.13
N GLY A 312 10.38 16.21 15.65
CA GLY A 312 11.27 16.57 16.76
C GLY A 312 10.53 16.78 18.09
N MET A 313 9.29 16.30 18.21
CA MET A 313 8.45 16.53 19.39
C MET A 313 9.05 15.87 20.65
N LYS A 314 8.95 16.55 21.80
CA LYS A 314 9.31 15.95 23.10
C LYS A 314 8.39 14.77 23.42
N ALA A 315 8.95 13.68 23.97
CA ALA A 315 8.20 12.46 24.27
C ALA A 315 6.96 12.68 25.16
N SER A 316 7.05 13.56 26.17
CA SER A 316 5.92 13.91 27.03
C SER A 316 4.80 14.65 26.27
N ALA A 317 5.15 15.56 25.36
CA ALA A 317 4.18 16.25 24.52
C ALA A 317 3.52 15.30 23.52
N ALA A 318 4.30 14.42 22.89
CA ALA A 318 3.79 13.39 21.99
C ALA A 318 2.83 12.42 22.70
N ALA A 319 3.15 12.02 23.94
CA ALA A 319 2.29 11.18 24.77
C ALA A 319 0.90 11.81 24.97
N MET A 320 0.85 13.08 25.40
CA MET A 320 -0.41 13.80 25.57
C MET A 320 -1.16 13.95 24.23
N ARG A 321 -0.42 14.26 23.15
CA ARG A 321 -1.01 14.47 21.82
C ARG A 321 -1.68 13.22 21.25
N VAL A 322 -1.17 12.03 21.56
CA VAL A 322 -1.78 10.76 21.13
C VAL A 322 -2.81 10.19 22.12
N GLY A 323 -3.12 10.91 23.21
CA GLY A 323 -4.19 10.54 24.14
C GLY A 323 -3.76 9.71 25.36
N TYR A 324 -2.49 9.77 25.78
CA TYR A 324 -2.07 9.29 27.11
C TYR A 324 -2.26 10.37 28.16
N GLU A 325 -2.70 9.98 29.35
CA GLU A 325 -2.83 10.88 30.52
C GLU A 325 -1.49 11.04 31.27
N SER A 326 -0.59 10.07 31.14
CA SER A 326 0.69 10.04 31.86
C SER A 326 1.86 9.75 30.93
N ALA A 327 2.81 10.68 30.86
CA ALA A 327 4.07 10.50 30.12
C ALA A 327 4.90 9.33 30.66
N SER A 328 4.81 9.04 31.96
CA SER A 328 5.49 7.91 32.59
C SER A 328 4.88 6.57 32.16
N GLN A 329 3.54 6.49 32.09
CA GLN A 329 2.85 5.32 31.55
C GLN A 329 3.21 5.11 30.08
N PHE A 330 3.13 6.17 29.27
CA PHE A 330 3.52 6.14 27.85
C PHE A 330 4.95 5.62 27.68
N SER A 331 5.92 6.15 28.43
CA SER A 331 7.33 5.75 28.28
C SER A 331 7.56 4.27 28.62
N ARG A 332 6.85 3.73 29.62
CA ARG A 332 6.89 2.31 29.96
C ARG A 332 6.28 1.44 28.87
N GLU A 333 5.11 1.82 28.35
CA GLU A 333 4.45 1.09 27.26
C GLU A 333 5.25 1.15 25.96
N PHE A 334 5.83 2.32 25.63
CA PHE A 334 6.72 2.52 24.49
C PHE A 334 7.95 1.62 24.59
N LYS A 335 8.65 1.63 25.72
CA LYS A 335 9.82 0.77 25.93
C LYS A 335 9.47 -0.72 25.83
N ARG A 336 8.33 -1.12 26.39
CA ARG A 336 7.85 -2.51 26.28
C ARG A 336 7.56 -2.90 24.84
N TYR A 337 7.01 -2.00 24.03
CA TYR A 337 6.61 -2.29 22.67
C TYR A 337 7.79 -2.23 21.69
N PHE A 338 8.59 -1.16 21.70
CA PHE A 338 9.71 -0.95 20.78
C PHE A 338 11.06 -1.48 21.27
N GLY A 339 11.14 -1.96 22.52
CA GLY A 339 12.36 -2.45 23.16
C GLY A 339 13.29 -1.37 23.72
N VAL A 340 13.08 -0.11 23.33
CA VAL A 340 13.93 1.05 23.69
C VAL A 340 13.07 2.24 24.15
N THR A 341 13.65 3.17 24.90
CA THR A 341 12.92 4.39 25.31
C THR A 341 12.67 5.32 24.11
N PRO A 342 11.68 6.24 24.19
CA PRO A 342 11.41 7.17 23.09
C PRO A 342 12.62 8.04 22.71
N GLY A 343 13.44 8.44 23.69
CA GLY A 343 14.64 9.24 23.44
C GLY A 343 15.75 8.47 22.73
N GLU A 344 16.00 7.22 23.17
CA GLU A 344 16.98 6.33 22.53
C GLU A 344 16.59 6.00 21.09
N ASP A 345 15.30 5.69 20.84
CA ASP A 345 14.80 5.41 19.50
C ASP A 345 14.96 6.63 18.57
N ALA A 346 14.62 7.84 19.07
CA ALA A 346 14.78 9.06 18.31
C ALA A 346 16.25 9.35 17.97
N ALA A 347 17.16 9.15 18.93
CA ALA A 347 18.60 9.32 18.70
C ALA A 347 19.12 8.32 17.66
N ARG A 348 18.74 7.04 17.77
CA ARG A 348 19.11 5.99 16.82
C ARG A 348 18.61 6.28 15.40
N MET A 349 17.35 6.67 15.27
CA MET A 349 16.74 6.95 13.96
C MET A 349 17.33 8.20 13.32
N ARG A 350 17.65 9.24 14.08
CA ARG A 350 18.35 10.44 13.56
C ARG A 350 19.79 10.14 13.14
N ALA A 351 20.50 9.28 13.86
CA ALA A 351 21.85 8.84 13.46
C ALA A 351 21.81 8.07 12.12
N MET A 352 20.78 7.24 11.90
CA MET A 352 20.55 6.55 10.62
C MET A 352 20.09 7.50 9.50
N GLN A 353 19.44 8.62 9.84
CA GLN A 353 18.98 9.66 8.91
C GLN A 353 20.02 10.77 8.64
N GLY A 354 21.19 10.72 9.28
CA GLY A 354 22.22 11.77 9.22
C GLY A 354 23.54 11.37 8.57
N ASN A 355 23.59 10.21 7.90
CA ASN A 355 24.77 9.61 7.26
C ASN A 355 24.48 9.33 5.78
#